data_AF-A0A654DFU5-F1
#
_entry.id   AF-A0A654DFU5-F1
#
_cell.length_a   1.000
_cell.length_b   1.000
_cell.length_c   1.000
_cell.angle_alpha   90.00
_cell.angle_beta   90.00
_cell.angle_gamma   90.00
#
_symmetry.space_group_name_H-M   'P 1'
#
loop_
_entity.id
_entity.type
_entity.pdbx_description
1 polymer ?
#
loop_
_entity_poly.entity_id
_entity_poly.type
_entity_poly.pdbx_seq_one_letter_code
_entity_poly.pdbx_strand_id
1 'polypeptide(L)' 'MTMETLPDEPTVRDLIHAIGGLTAILVGHLEVAGVTTATRIAGDLGNYAAITAETESNAGDILAYWASVLRDVADNHG' A
#
# COMPACT_ATOMS: atom_id res chain seq x y z
N MET A 1 17.29 31.92 -4.84
CA MET A 1 16.99 30.64 -4.17
C MET A 1 15.55 30.77 -3.67
N THR A 2 14.59 30.32 -4.46
CA THR A 2 13.17 30.31 -4.06
C THR A 2 13.06 29.32 -2.91
N MET A 3 12.60 29.77 -1.74
CA MET A 3 12.16 28.86 -0.69
C MET A 3 11.06 28.01 -1.32
N GLU A 4 11.35 26.73 -1.55
CA GLU A 4 10.31 25.73 -1.73
C GLU A 4 9.49 25.78 -0.45
N THR A 5 8.33 26.44 -0.51
CA THR A 5 7.32 26.29 0.51
C THR A 5 6.98 24.82 0.51
N LEU A 6 7.33 24.14 1.60
CA LEU A 6 6.83 22.79 1.86
C LEU A 6 5.31 22.82 1.63
N PRO A 7 4.74 21.81 0.93
CA PRO A 7 3.30 21.75 0.75
C PRO A 7 2.61 21.84 2.12
N ASP A 8 1.36 22.32 2.12
CA ASP A 8 0.51 22.31 3.32
C ASP A 8 0.58 20.93 4.02
N GLU A 9 0.40 20.89 5.34
CA GLU A 9 0.47 19.64 6.10
C GLU A 9 -0.35 18.54 5.41
N PRO A 10 0.25 17.37 5.12
CA PRO A 10 -0.41 16.35 4.32
C PRO A 10 -1.65 15.84 5.06
N THR A 11 -2.74 15.64 4.33
CA THR A 11 -3.92 15.05 4.93
C THR A 11 -3.64 13.57 5.29
N VAL A 12 -4.41 13.02 6.24
CA VAL A 12 -4.35 11.59 6.56
C VAL A 12 -4.57 10.73 5.30
N ARG A 13 -5.44 11.18 4.38
CA ARG A 13 -5.68 10.52 3.10
C ARG A 13 -4.43 10.51 2.23
N ASP A 14 -3.70 11.63 2.16
CA ASP A 14 -2.48 11.72 1.35
C ASP A 14 -1.40 10.78 1.89
N LEU A 15 -1.26 10.72 3.22
CA LEU A 15 -0.34 9.80 3.88
C LEU A 15 -0.71 8.33 3.60
N ILE A 16 -2.00 7.97 3.69
CA ILE A 16 -2.47 6.61 3.38
C ILE A 16 -2.12 6.23 1.93
N HIS A 17 -2.35 7.12 0.96
CA HIS A 17 -2.00 6.87 -0.44
C HIS A 17 -0.48 6.75 -0.64
N ALA A 18 0.30 7.67 -0.07
CA ALA A 18 1.74 7.69 -0.22
C ALA A 18 2.40 6.41 0.33
N ILE A 19 1.94 5.94 1.49
CA ILE A 19 2.42 4.69 2.11
C ILE A 19 2.01 3.48 1.28
N GLY A 20 0.78 3.44 0.77
CA GLY A 20 0.34 2.39 -0.16
C GLY A 20 1.21 2.33 -1.43
N GLY A 21 1.50 3.49 -2.03
CA GLY A 21 2.38 3.59 -3.19
C GLY A 21 3.82 3.17 -2.92
N LEU A 22 4.40 3.55 -1.77
CA LEU A 22 5.72 3.08 -1.36
C LEU A 22 5.73 1.55 -1.18
N THR A 23 4.68 1.00 -0.58
CA THR A 23 4.54 -0.46 -0.40
C THR A 23 4.55 -1.17 -1.75
N ALA A 24 3.81 -0.66 -2.74
CA ALA A 24 3.83 -1.20 -4.10
C ALA A 24 5.22 -1.20 -4.74
N ILE A 25 5.99 -0.12 -4.60
CA ILE A 25 7.36 -0.03 -5.12
C ILE A 25 8.25 -1.11 -4.48
N LEU A 26 8.21 -1.24 -3.16
CA LEU A 26 9.00 -2.24 -2.43
C LEU A 26 8.64 -3.67 -2.85
N VAL A 27 7.34 -3.94 -3.00
CA VAL A 27 6.86 -5.24 -3.49
C VAL A 27 7.37 -5.54 -4.90
N GLY A 28 7.34 -4.57 -5.81
CA GLY A 28 7.92 -4.73 -7.15
C GLY A 28 9.41 -5.08 -7.12
N HIS A 29 10.19 -4.47 -6.22
CA HIS A 29 11.59 -4.85 -6.04
C HIS A 29 11.78 -6.28 -5.52
N LEU A 30 10.94 -6.72 -4.57
CA LEU A 30 10.99 -8.09 -4.04
C LEU A 30 10.62 -9.13 -5.12
N GLU A 31 9.69 -8.78 -6.00
CA GLU A 31 9.29 -9.63 -7.11
C GLU A 31 10.38 -9.76 -8.17
N VAL A 32 11.02 -8.64 -8.57
CA VAL A 32 12.19 -8.66 -9.45
C VAL A 32 13.34 -9.46 -8.86
N ALA A 33 13.51 -9.44 -7.53
CA ALA A 33 14.51 -10.23 -6.82
C ALA A 33 14.15 -11.72 -6.69
N GLY A 34 12.94 -12.14 -7.11
CA GLY A 34 12.48 -13.53 -7.03
C GLY A 34 12.13 -14.01 -5.62
N VAL A 35 11.88 -13.09 -4.69
CA VAL A 35 11.59 -13.42 -3.27
C VAL A 35 10.14 -13.85 -3.09
N THR A 36 9.21 -13.19 -3.78
CA THR A 36 7.75 -13.38 -3.68
C THR A 36 7.05 -12.71 -4.86
N THR A 37 5.72 -12.72 -4.92
CA THR A 37 4.92 -12.03 -5.95
C THR A 37 4.03 -10.95 -5.35
N ALA A 38 3.69 -9.92 -6.14
CA ALA A 38 2.74 -8.90 -5.73
C ALA A 38 1.37 -9.51 -5.38
N THR A 39 0.90 -10.50 -6.15
CA THR A 39 -0.36 -11.22 -5.86
C THR A 39 -0.34 -11.88 -4.48
N ARG A 40 0.78 -12.53 -4.11
CA ARG A 40 0.89 -13.21 -2.81
C ARG A 40 0.85 -12.20 -1.67
N ILE A 41 1.63 -11.12 -1.75
CA ILE A 41 1.66 -10.08 -0.72
C ILE A 41 0.28 -9.41 -0.61
N ALA A 42 -0.38 -9.13 -1.71
CA ALA A 42 -1.72 -8.55 -1.71
C ALA A 42 -2.77 -9.47 -1.07
N GLY A 43 -2.63 -10.79 -1.25
CA GLY A 43 -3.45 -11.78 -0.57
C GLY A 43 -3.23 -11.79 0.94
N ASP A 44 -1.96 -11.87 1.36
CA ASP A 44 -1.57 -11.89 2.78
C ASP A 44 -2.01 -10.60 3.49
N LEU A 45 -1.81 -9.43 2.85
CA LEU A 45 -2.23 -8.14 3.39
C LEU A 45 -3.75 -8.01 3.49
N GLY A 46 -4.50 -8.56 2.52
CA GLY A 46 -5.96 -8.59 2.56
C GLY A 46 -6.51 -9.47 3.69
N ASN A 47 -5.88 -10.61 3.96
CA ASN A 47 -6.24 -11.46 5.10
C ASN A 47 -5.96 -10.76 6.43
N TYR A 48 -4.80 -10.11 6.53
CA TYR A 48 -4.46 -9.33 7.72
C TYR A 48 -5.43 -8.18 7.94
N ALA A 49 -5.82 -7.47 6.87
CA ALA A 49 -6.83 -6.42 6.92
C ALA A 49 -8.17 -6.92 7.50
N ALA A 50 -8.63 -8.10 7.08
CA ALA A 50 -9.86 -8.70 7.59
C ALA A 50 -9.76 -9.02 9.09
N ILE A 51 -8.63 -9.58 9.54
CA ILE A 51 -8.38 -9.86 10.97
C ILE A 51 -8.33 -8.56 11.77
N THR A 52 -7.64 -7.53 11.28
CA THR A 52 -7.54 -6.24 11.95
C THR A 52 -8.90 -5.54 12.04
N ALA A 53 -9.76 -5.66 11.03
CA ALA A 53 -11.08 -5.05 11.03
C ALA A 53 -12.00 -5.57 12.16
N GLU A 54 -11.73 -6.77 12.70
CA GLU A 54 -12.49 -7.33 13.82
C GLU A 54 -12.36 -6.49 15.11
N THR A 55 -11.24 -5.79 15.30
CA THR A 55 -10.95 -4.98 16.49
C THR A 55 -10.76 -3.50 16.18
N GLU A 56 -10.30 -3.16 14.97
CA GLU A 56 -9.95 -1.80 14.54
C GLU A 56 -10.38 -1.55 13.08
N SER A 57 -11.69 -1.33 12.85
CA SER A 57 -12.28 -1.18 11.51
C SER A 57 -11.53 -0.20 10.60
N ASN A 58 -11.16 0.99 11.09
CA ASN A 58 -10.45 1.99 10.28
C ASN A 58 -9.07 1.51 9.82
N ALA A 59 -8.34 0.79 10.67
CA ALA A 59 -7.04 0.23 10.32
C ALA A 59 -7.21 -0.92 9.30
N GLY A 60 -8.24 -1.75 9.49
CA GLY A 60 -8.63 -2.78 8.54
C GLY A 60 -8.92 -2.22 7.15
N ASP A 61 -9.69 -1.12 7.06
CA ASP A 61 -10.02 -0.48 5.79
C ASP A 61 -8.79 0.10 5.08
N ILE A 62 -7.85 0.68 5.83
CA ILE A 62 -6.57 1.18 5.29
C ILE A 62 -5.73 0.04 4.73
N LEU A 63 -5.62 -1.07 5.47
CA LEU A 63 -4.87 -2.24 5.02
C LEU A 63 -5.52 -2.89 3.79
N ALA A 64 -6.85 -2.96 3.76
CA ALA A 64 -7.60 -3.46 2.60
C ALA A 64 -7.39 -2.59 1.36
N TYR A 65 -7.35 -1.27 1.55
CA TYR A 65 -7.01 -0.32 0.49
C TYR A 65 -5.59 -0.55 -0.03
N TRP A 66 -4.59 -0.75 0.84
CA TRP A 66 -3.24 -1.07 0.38
C TRP A 66 -3.16 -2.42 -0.34
N ALA A 67 -3.92 -3.42 0.14
CA ALA A 67 -4.03 -4.70 -0.55
C ALA A 67 -4.61 -4.54 -1.96
N SER A 68 -5.59 -3.66 -2.17
CA SER A 68 -6.11 -3.39 -3.52
C SER A 68 -5.10 -2.68 -4.41
N VAL A 69 -4.34 -1.70 -3.88
CA VAL A 69 -3.25 -1.05 -4.62
C VAL A 69 -2.22 -2.08 -5.11
N LEU A 70 -1.87 -3.07 -4.28
CA LEU A 70 -0.94 -4.12 -4.69
C LEU A 70 -1.52 -5.06 -5.76
N ARG A 71 -2.83 -5.32 -5.74
CA ARG A 71 -3.50 -6.09 -6.80
C ARG A 71 -3.48 -5.34 -8.12
N ASP A 72 -3.79 -4.05 -8.09
CA ASP A 72 -3.77 -3.21 -9.29
C ASP A 72 -2.36 -3.20 -9.92
N VAL A 73 -1.31 -3.21 -9.11
CA VAL A 73 0.08 -3.31 -9.60
C VAL A 73 0.37 -4.68 -10.18
N ALA A 74 -0.05 -5.77 -9.51
CA ALA A 74 0.11 -7.12 -10.02
C ALA A 74 -0.57 -7.30 -11.39
N ASP A 75 -1.78 -6.75 -11.54
CA ASP A 75 -2.60 -6.88 -12.74
C ASP A 75 -2.07 -6.02 -13.90
N ASN A 76 -1.40 -4.89 -13.61
CA ASN A 76 -0.77 -4.03 -14.63
C ASN A 76 0.66 -4.45 -15.00
N HIS A 77 1.24 -5.44 -14.31
CA HIS A 77 2.55 -6.04 -14.63
C HIS A 77 2.44 -7.34 -15.45
N GLY A 78 1.21 -7.74 -15.84
CA GLY A 78 0.90 -8.92 -16.66
C GLY A 78 1.02 -8.72 -18.17
#